data_AF-A0A9N9A8Q4-F1
#
_entry.id   AF-A0A9N9A8Q4-F1
#
_cell.length_a   1.000
_cell.length_b   1.000
_cell.length_c   1.000
_cell.angle_alpha   90.00
_cell.angle_beta   90.00
_cell.angle_gamma   90.00
#
_symmetry.space_group_name_H-M   'P 1'
#
loop_
_entity.id
_entity.type
_entity.pdbx_description
1 polymer ?
#
loop_
_entity_poly.entity_id
_entity_poly.type
_entity_poly.pdbx_seq_one_letter_code
_entity_poly.pdbx_strand_id
1 'polypeptide(L)' 'MSSQKPLVVVIRALTRNPESDKAKALVAKGVEAIKADLSNREDVKNVLNGADIAFIVTNFFDP' A
#
# COMPACT_ATOMS: atom_id res chain seq x y z
N MET A 1 -22.89 -22.77 16.28
CA MET A 1 -21.65 -22.50 15.53
C MET A 1 -21.74 -21.08 15.00
N SER A 2 -21.07 -20.12 15.64
CA SER A 2 -21.11 -18.73 15.20
C SER A 2 -20.23 -18.60 13.95
N SER A 3 -20.83 -18.37 12.79
CA SER A 3 -20.09 -18.10 11.56
C SER A 3 -19.34 -16.79 11.70
N GLN A 4 -18.02 -16.84 11.89
CA GLN A 4 -17.18 -15.65 11.75
C GLN A 4 -17.26 -15.19 10.29
N LYS A 5 -17.81 -14.01 10.07
CA LYS A 5 -17.76 -13.31 8.79
C LYS A 5 -16.27 -13.07 8.45
N PRO A 6 -15.81 -13.38 7.22
CA PRO A 6 -14.43 -13.12 6.86
C PRO A 6 -14.15 -11.62 7.00
N LEU A 7 -13.07 -11.29 7.72
CA LEU A 7 -12.52 -9.94 7.72
C LEU A 7 -11.97 -9.68 6.32
N VAL A 8 -12.65 -8.80 5.57
CA VAL A 8 -12.16 -8.34 4.27
C VAL A 8 -11.11 -7.27 4.57
N VAL A 9 -9.84 -7.62 4.38
CA VAL A 9 -8.72 -6.68 4.52
C VAL A 9 -8.32 -6.20 3.14
N VAL A 10 -8.39 -4.89 2.91
CA VAL A 10 -7.88 -4.26 1.69
C VAL A 10 -6.41 -3.91 1.91
N ILE A 11 -5.53 -4.42 1.06
CA ILE A 11 -4.10 -4.14 1.13
C ILE A 11 -3.75 -3.12 0.05
N ARG A 12 -3.14 -2.01 0.47
CA ARG A 12 -2.61 -0.96 -0.42
C ARG A 12 -1.08 -0.99 -0.38
N ALA A 13 -0.45 -1.21 -1.53
CA ALA A 13 1.01 -1.13 -1.70
C ALA A 13 1.39 0.24 -2.26
N LEU A 14 2.16 1.01 -1.50
CA LEU A 14 2.62 2.33 -1.88
C LEU A 14 3.92 2.21 -2.70
N THR A 15 3.98 2.85 -3.86
CA THR A 15 5.15 2.81 -4.74
C THR A 15 5.27 4.07 -5.58
N ARG A 16 6.48 4.52 -5.90
CA ARG A 16 6.69 5.63 -6.85
C ARG A 16 6.35 5.24 -8.30
N ASN A 17 6.35 3.94 -8.61
CA ASN A 17 6.05 3.41 -9.93
C ASN A 17 5.10 2.19 -9.87
N PRO A 18 3.77 2.42 -9.96
CA PRO A 18 2.77 1.35 -10.04
C PRO A 18 2.89 0.44 -11.26
N GLU A 19 3.56 0.92 -12.33
CA GLU A 19 3.70 0.17 -13.59
C GLU A 19 4.90 -0.79 -13.60
N SER A 20 5.71 -0.80 -12.54
CA SER A 20 6.84 -1.73 -12.42
C SER A 20 6.38 -3.19 -12.33
N ASP A 21 7.21 -4.12 -12.80
CA ASP A 21 6.90 -5.56 -12.76
C ASP A 21 6.62 -6.05 -11.33
N LYS A 22 7.35 -5.51 -10.34
CA LYS A 22 7.13 -5.82 -8.92
C LYS A 22 5.75 -5.36 -8.44
N ALA A 23 5.31 -4.17 -8.83
CA ALA A 23 3.99 -3.66 -8.48
C ALA A 23 2.88 -4.47 -9.17
N LYS A 24 3.04 -4.78 -10.47
CA LYS A 24 2.11 -5.63 -11.23
C LYS A 24 1.98 -7.03 -10.62
N ALA A 25 3.08 -7.60 -10.12
CA ALA A 25 3.06 -8.89 -9.42
C ALA A 25 2.26 -8.85 -8.10
N LEU A 26 2.20 -7.71 -7.41
CA LEU A 26 1.34 -7.53 -6.23
C LEU A 26 -0.13 -7.36 -6.64
N VAL A 27 -0.41 -6.60 -7.71
CA VAL A 27 -1.76 -6.45 -8.26
C VAL A 27 -2.36 -7.79 -8.66
N ALA A 28 -1.57 -8.67 -9.29
CA ALA A 28 -1.99 -10.03 -9.63
C ALA A 28 -2.40 -10.88 -8.40
N LYS A 29 -2.00 -10.47 -7.19
CA LYS A 29 -2.38 -11.11 -5.91
C LYS A 29 -3.55 -10.40 -5.20
N GLY A 30 -4.18 -9.42 -5.84
CA GLY A 30 -5.30 -8.67 -5.27
C GLY A 30 -4.91 -7.46 -4.40
N VAL A 31 -3.66 -7.00 -4.50
CA VAL A 31 -3.18 -5.78 -3.80
C VAL A 31 -3.41 -4.55 -4.66
N GLU A 32 -3.86 -3.45 -4.09
CA GLU A 32 -3.97 -2.17 -4.78
C GLU A 32 -2.60 -1.47 -4.81
N ALA A 33 -2.00 -1.30 -6.00
CA ALA A 33 -0.76 -0.53 -6.15
C ALA A 33 -1.10 0.96 -6.31
N ILE A 34 -0.68 1.79 -5.35
CA ILE A 34 -0.97 3.22 -5.33
C ILE A 34 0.32 4.01 -5.49
N LYS A 35 0.28 5.03 -6.35
CA LYS A 35 1.39 5.95 -6.53
C LYS A 35 1.56 6.82 -5.28
N ALA A 36 2.74 6.77 -4.67
CA ALA A 36 3.13 7.68 -3.60
C ALA A 36 4.65 7.77 -3.47
N ASP A 37 5.14 8.94 -3.11
CA ASP A 37 6.50 9.15 -2.62
C ASP A 37 6.49 9.47 -1.12
N LEU A 38 7.23 8.70 -0.31
CA LEU A 38 7.29 8.91 1.13
C LEU A 38 8.03 10.23 1.51
N SER A 39 8.80 10.80 0.58
CA SER A 39 9.42 12.12 0.73
C SER A 39 8.43 13.27 0.47
N ASN A 40 7.26 12.98 -0.12
CA ASN A 40 6.19 13.95 -0.33
C ASN A 40 5.15 13.85 0.78
N ARG A 41 5.08 14.89 1.61
CA ARG A 41 4.15 14.97 2.75
C ARG A 41 2.68 14.82 2.35
N GLU A 42 2.27 15.44 1.24
CA GLU A 42 0.86 15.39 0.81
C GLU A 42 0.50 14.00 0.25
N ASP A 43 1.44 13.33 -0.44
CA ASP A 43 1.25 11.93 -0.86
C ASP A 43 0.98 11.05 0.38
N VAL A 44 1.84 11.12 1.40
CA VAL A 44 1.70 10.35 2.64
C VAL A 44 0.35 10.61 3.31
N LYS A 45 -0.04 11.89 3.43
CA LYS A 45 -1.33 12.27 4.04
C LYS A 45 -2.51 11.69 3.27
N ASN A 46 -2.47 11.73 1.94
CA ASN A 46 -3.54 11.25 1.08
C ASN A 46 -3.65 9.73 1.10
N VAL A 47 -2.52 9.01 0.99
CA VAL A 47 -2.54 7.54 0.91
C VAL A 47 -2.78 6.85 2.25
N LEU A 48 -2.45 7.50 3.37
CA LEU A 48 -2.77 6.99 4.71
C LEU A 48 -4.19 7.34 5.15
N ASN A 49 -4.89 8.25 4.46
CA ASN A 49 -6.28 8.54 4.77
C ASN A 49 -7.13 7.26 4.66
N GLY A 50 -7.97 7.02 5.67
CA GLY A 50 -8.82 5.84 5.77
C GLY A 50 -8.08 4.52 6.05
N ALA A 51 -6.77 4.52 6.30
CA ALA A 51 -6.06 3.31 6.73
C ALA A 51 -6.34 3.01 8.20
N ASP A 52 -6.73 1.79 8.54
CA ASP A 52 -6.79 1.34 9.93
C ASP A 52 -5.39 1.07 10.51
N ILE A 53 -4.49 0.55 9.68
CA ILE A 53 -3.13 0.14 10.05
C ILE A 53 -2.17 0.48 8.92
N ALA A 54 -0.96 0.90 9.25
CA ALA A 54 0.12 1.14 8.29
C ALA A 54 1.39 0.35 8.69
N PHE A 55 1.98 -0.37 7.73
CA PHE A 55 3.32 -0.92 7.83
C PHE A 55 4.28 -0.02 7.03
N ILE A 56 5.18 0.67 7.73
CA ILE A 56 6.03 1.72 7.13
C ILE A 56 7.49 1.33 7.28
N VAL A 57 8.18 1.24 6.14
CA VAL A 57 9.62 0.98 6.05
C VAL A 57 10.23 2.06 5.16
N THR A 58 11.34 2.63 5.62
CA THR A 58 12.13 3.60 4.85
C THR A 58 13.44 2.96 4.40
N ASN A 59 13.96 3.44 3.26
CA ASN A 59 15.28 3.08 2.77
C ASN A 59 16.22 4.26 3.00
N PHE A 60 17.20 4.13 3.89
CA PHE A 60 18.15 5.20 4.18
C PHE A 60 19.04 5.56 2.98
N PHE A 61 19.26 4.60 2.08
CA PHE A 61 20.09 4.76 0.88
C PHE A 61 19.26 5.01 -0.38
N ASP A 62 18.02 5.48 -0.22
CA ASP A 62 17.22 5.92 -1.36
C ASP A 62 17.89 7.15 -2.00
N PRO A 63 17.92 7.26 -3.34
CA PRO A 63 18.58 8.38 -4.03
C PRO A 63 17.95 9.74 -3.73
#